data_AF-A0A4R6YGP6-F1
#
_entry.id   AF-A0A4R6YGP6-F1
#
_cell.length_a   1.000
_cell.length_b   1.000
_cell.length_c   1.000
_cell.angle_alpha   90.00
_cell.angle_beta   90.00
_cell.angle_gamma   90.00
#
_symmetry.space_group_name_H-M   'P 1'
#
loop_
_entity.id
_entity.type
_entity.pdbx_description
1 polymer ?
#
loop_
_entity_poly.entity_id
_entity_poly.type
_entity_poly.pdbx_seq_one_letter_code
_entity_poly.pdbx_strand_id
1 'polypeptide(L)'
;MTTIDNRRAVMKIPVTSLCAQAGIGRQTYYDGLERGTMRPDTLAKLNAALSRFHLAYDGEVRELAIHSAYKAAMVIAALHLQANARAALAADPSRKATADKDWLAAARVRRLAYWIANGMLGFRVTEVARAAGVTKQAVSNAIKDLEDDDDPEIRRVCRQLEEVFS
;
A
#
# COMPACT_ATOMS: atom_id res chain seq x y z
N MET A 1 30.61 9.51 12.07
CA MET A 1 29.14 9.42 12.22
C MET A 1 28.77 7.94 12.20
N THR A 2 28.28 7.38 13.31
CA THR A 2 28.06 5.92 13.44
C THR A 2 26.87 5.46 12.59
N THR A 3 26.88 4.22 12.12
CA THR A 3 25.82 3.61 11.28
C THR A 3 24.41 3.73 11.89
N ILE A 4 24.30 3.75 13.22
CA ILE A 4 23.02 3.92 13.94
C ILE A 4 22.44 5.31 13.74
N ASP A 5 23.25 6.38 13.80
CA ASP A 5 22.76 7.75 13.66
C ASP A 5 22.31 8.05 12.22
N ASN A 6 23.04 7.53 11.22
CA ASN A 6 22.64 7.63 9.82
C ASN A 6 21.28 6.95 9.58
N ARG A 7 21.11 5.70 10.06
CA ARG A 7 19.83 4.95 9.90
C ARG A 7 18.67 5.66 10.58
N ARG A 8 18.88 6.18 11.80
CA ARG A 8 17.90 6.98 12.53
C ARG A 8 17.49 8.23 11.72
N ALA A 9 18.47 8.97 11.19
CA ALA A 9 18.23 10.20 10.45
C ALA A 9 17.43 9.99 9.16
N VAL A 10 17.71 8.91 8.41
CA VAL A 10 16.95 8.54 7.21
C VAL A 10 15.47 8.31 7.54
N MET A 11 15.19 7.58 8.63
CA MET A 11 13.81 7.33 9.09
C MET A 11 13.21 8.52 9.87
N LYS A 12 13.91 9.66 9.96
CA LYS A 12 13.50 10.85 10.72
C LYS A 12 13.13 10.57 12.18
N ILE A 13 13.74 9.56 12.80
CA ILE A 13 13.45 9.17 14.19
C ILE A 13 14.16 10.16 15.15
N PRO A 14 13.44 10.82 16.08
CA PRO A 14 14.08 11.63 17.11
C PRO A 14 14.95 10.77 18.04
N VAL A 15 16.12 11.29 18.45
CA VAL A 15 17.02 10.59 19.39
C VAL A 15 16.30 10.23 20.69
N THR A 16 15.41 11.11 21.16
CA THR A 16 14.55 10.88 22.33
C THR A 16 13.71 9.61 22.18
N SER A 17 13.01 9.47 21.05
CA SER A 17 12.15 8.31 20.77
C SER A 17 12.94 7.02 20.58
N LEU A 18 14.10 7.10 19.91
CA LEU A 18 14.99 5.95 19.74
C LEU A 18 15.51 5.46 21.10
N CYS A 19 15.97 6.37 21.96
CA CYS A 19 16.48 6.06 23.29
C CYS A 19 15.38 5.46 24.18
N ALA A 20 14.17 6.04 24.16
CA ALA A 20 13.03 5.52 24.91
C ALA A 20 12.68 4.09 24.48
N GLN A 21 12.60 3.83 23.17
CA GLN A 21 12.28 2.51 22.63
C GLN A 21 13.41 1.48 22.87
N ALA A 22 14.66 1.93 22.94
CA ALA A 22 15.82 1.10 23.26
C ALA A 22 16.01 0.88 24.78
N GLY A 23 15.28 1.63 25.63
CA GLY A 23 15.44 1.58 27.08
C GLY A 23 16.81 2.10 27.54
N ILE A 24 17.37 3.11 26.86
CA ILE A 24 18.66 3.71 27.22
C ILE A 24 18.53 5.21 27.51
N GLY A 25 19.46 5.75 28.30
CA GLY A 25 19.55 7.19 28.56
C GLY A 25 20.09 7.96 27.34
N ARG A 26 19.58 9.18 27.13
CA ARG A 26 20.07 10.08 26.05
C ARG A 26 21.56 10.40 26.21
N GLN A 27 22.02 10.56 27.44
CA GLN A 27 23.43 10.82 27.73
C GLN A 27 24.31 9.67 27.22
N THR A 28 23.91 8.42 27.49
CA THR A 28 24.60 7.22 27.01
C THR A 28 24.70 7.16 25.48
N TYR A 29 23.68 7.65 24.77
CA TYR A 29 23.70 7.75 23.32
C TYR A 29 24.70 8.81 22.82
N TYR A 30 24.66 10.03 23.37
CA TYR A 30 25.56 11.11 22.94
C TYR A 30 27.01 10.84 23.34
N ASP A 31 27.27 10.34 24.55
CA ASP A 31 28.61 9.94 24.99
C ASP A 31 29.21 8.87 24.05
N GLY A 32 28.37 7.95 23.56
CA GLY A 32 28.78 6.91 22.61
C GLY A 32 29.04 7.44 21.20
N LEU A 33 28.34 8.50 20.79
CA LEU A 33 28.62 9.19 19.52
C LEU A 33 29.92 9.98 19.58
N GLU A 34 30.15 10.70 20.68
CA GLU A 34 31.34 11.53 20.89
C GLU A 34 32.61 10.68 21.00
N ARG A 35 32.54 9.56 21.73
CA ARG A 35 33.66 8.62 21.86
C ARG A 35 33.90 7.77 20.61
N GLY A 36 32.98 7.80 19.65
CA GLY A 36 33.01 6.95 18.46
C GLY A 36 32.84 5.45 18.72
N THR A 37 32.64 5.04 19.97
CA THR A 37 32.47 3.63 20.37
C THR A 37 31.33 3.52 21.38
N MET A 38 30.47 2.51 21.21
CA MET A 38 29.36 2.20 22.11
C MET A 38 29.56 0.79 22.66
N ARG A 39 29.08 0.55 23.89
CA ARG A 39 29.07 -0.80 24.46
C ARG A 39 28.22 -1.74 23.58
N PRO A 40 28.62 -3.01 23.38
CA PRO A 40 27.88 -3.94 22.53
C PRO A 40 26.40 -4.09 22.90
N ASP A 41 26.07 -4.14 24.20
CA ASP A 41 24.68 -4.23 24.67
C ASP A 41 23.84 -3.00 24.27
N THR A 42 24.42 -1.80 24.36
CA THR A 42 23.77 -0.54 23.92
C THR A 42 23.52 -0.56 22.42
N LEU A 43 24.49 -1.02 21.62
CA LEU A 43 24.32 -1.18 20.17
C LEU A 43 23.23 -2.18 19.83
N ALA A 44 23.15 -3.31 20.54
CA ALA A 44 22.12 -4.32 20.33
C ALA A 44 20.72 -3.75 20.59
N LYS A 45 20.53 -3.03 21.71
CA LYS A 45 19.26 -2.37 22.06
C LYS A 45 18.84 -1.31 21.05
N LEU A 46 19.78 -0.47 20.61
CA LEU A 46 19.53 0.56 19.60
C LEU A 46 19.18 -0.05 18.23
N ASN A 47 19.87 -1.11 17.81
CA ASN A 47 19.54 -1.82 16.58
C ASN A 47 18.16 -2.48 16.66
N ALA A 48 17.81 -3.11 17.78
CA ALA A 48 16.47 -3.68 17.98
C ALA A 48 15.37 -2.62 17.99
N ALA A 49 15.63 -1.45 18.56
CA ALA A 49 14.71 -0.31 18.49
C ALA A 49 14.56 0.22 17.05
N LEU A 50 15.67 0.39 16.32
CA LEU A 50 15.64 0.79 14.90
C LEU A 50 14.86 -0.20 14.04
N SER A 51 15.03 -1.51 14.24
CA SER A 51 14.28 -2.53 13.47
C SER A 51 12.78 -2.44 13.72
N ARG A 52 12.35 -2.09 14.94
CA ARG A 52 10.93 -1.87 15.27
C ARG A 52 10.36 -0.63 14.60
N PHE A 53 11.12 0.47 14.57
CA PHE A 53 10.73 1.67 13.82
C PHE A 53 10.72 1.42 12.32
N HIS A 54 11.67 0.66 11.78
CA HIS A 54 11.71 0.30 10.37
C HIS A 54 10.47 -0.50 9.96
N LEU A 55 10.04 -1.47 10.77
CA LEU A 55 8.82 -2.23 10.52
C LEU A 55 7.56 -1.35 10.50
N ALA A 56 7.48 -0.37 11.40
CA ALA A 56 6.38 0.59 11.44
C ALA A 56 6.43 1.57 10.25
N TYR A 57 7.60 2.12 9.94
CA TYR A 57 7.84 3.05 8.85
C TYR A 57 7.58 2.40 7.48
N ASP A 58 8.11 1.20 7.26
CA ASP A 58 7.85 0.43 6.04
C ASP A 58 6.38 0.01 5.95
N GLY A 59 5.72 -0.25 7.09
CA GLY A 59 4.29 -0.49 7.17
C GLY A 59 3.47 0.69 6.63
N GLU A 60 3.74 1.91 7.12
CA GLU A 60 3.08 3.15 6.69
C GLU A 60 3.36 3.48 5.23
N VAL A 61 4.63 3.40 4.80
CA VAL A 61 5.02 3.67 3.40
C VAL A 61 4.40 2.65 2.45
N ARG A 62 4.38 1.37 2.83
CA ARG A 62 3.75 0.30 2.05
C ARG A 62 2.24 0.51 1.97
N GLU A 63 1.58 0.86 3.06
CA GLU A 63 0.14 1.12 3.06
C GLU A 63 -0.24 2.31 2.17
N LEU A 64 0.54 3.39 2.21
CA LEU A 64 0.38 4.53 1.31
C LEU A 64 0.63 4.14 -0.16
N ALA A 65 1.65 3.33 -0.43
CA ALA A 65 1.95 2.83 -1.77
C ALA A 65 0.80 1.99 -2.33
N ILE A 66 0.23 1.08 -1.52
CA ILE A 66 -0.93 0.26 -1.90
C ILE A 66 -2.15 1.14 -2.18
N HIS A 67 -2.47 2.09 -1.30
CA HIS A 67 -3.59 3.02 -1.51
C HIS A 67 -3.43 3.85 -2.79
N SER A 68 -2.22 4.34 -3.05
CA SER A 68 -1.91 5.14 -4.23
C SER A 68 -2.00 4.29 -5.50
N ALA A 69 -1.46 3.07 -5.47
CA ALA A 69 -1.50 2.14 -6.58
C ALA A 69 -2.94 1.69 -6.90
N TYR A 70 -3.77 1.45 -5.88
CA TYR A 70 -5.19 1.14 -6.10
C TYR A 70 -5.93 2.31 -6.76
N LYS A 71 -5.69 3.56 -6.32
CA LYS A 71 -6.26 4.75 -6.97
C LYS A 71 -5.77 4.91 -8.41
N ALA A 72 -4.50 4.63 -8.68
CA ALA A 72 -3.97 4.64 -10.05
C ALA A 72 -4.64 3.56 -10.92
N ALA A 73 -4.82 2.34 -10.39
CA ALA A 73 -5.54 1.27 -11.07
C ALA A 73 -7.00 1.65 -11.38
N MET A 74 -7.68 2.35 -10.48
CA MET A 74 -9.03 2.91 -10.72
C MET A 74 -9.05 3.90 -11.88
N VAL A 75 -8.05 4.79 -11.96
CA VAL A 75 -7.93 5.76 -13.06
C VAL A 75 -7.66 5.05 -14.38
N ILE A 76 -6.73 4.10 -14.40
CA ILE A 76 -6.40 3.29 -15.59
C ILE A 76 -7.64 2.51 -16.06
N ALA A 77 -8.32 1.82 -15.15
CA ALA A 77 -9.55 1.08 -15.45
C ALA A 77 -10.63 2.01 -16.04
N ALA A 78 -10.83 3.18 -15.44
CA ALA A 78 -11.80 4.16 -15.95
C ALA A 78 -11.44 4.67 -17.34
N LEU A 79 -10.16 4.92 -17.62
CA LEU A 79 -9.69 5.35 -18.94
C LEU A 79 -9.97 4.28 -20.01
N HIS A 80 -9.64 3.02 -19.74
CA HIS A 80 -9.88 1.92 -20.69
C HIS A 80 -11.36 1.63 -20.92
N LEU A 81 -12.20 1.85 -19.92
CA LEU A 81 -13.65 1.69 -20.01
C LEU A 81 -14.40 2.96 -20.42
N GLN A 82 -13.66 4.02 -20.80
CA GLN A 82 -14.21 5.34 -21.16
C GLN A 82 -15.19 5.90 -20.10
N ALA A 83 -14.93 5.60 -18.84
CA ALA A 83 -15.75 5.99 -17.70
C ALA A 83 -15.15 7.19 -16.96
N ASN A 84 -15.97 7.87 -16.15
CA ASN A 84 -15.51 8.98 -15.33
C ASN A 84 -14.79 8.47 -14.06
N ALA A 85 -13.47 8.56 -14.05
CA ALA A 85 -12.63 8.13 -12.92
C ALA A 85 -13.01 8.80 -11.59
N ARG A 86 -13.36 10.11 -11.63
CA ARG A 86 -13.75 10.86 -10.43
C ARG A 86 -15.06 10.33 -9.85
N ALA A 87 -16.04 10.03 -10.71
CA ALA A 87 -17.30 9.45 -10.28
C ALA A 87 -17.09 8.03 -9.71
N ALA A 88 -16.26 7.21 -10.36
CA ALA A 88 -15.95 5.86 -9.91
C ALA A 88 -15.24 5.82 -8.55
N LEU A 89 -14.32 6.76 -8.29
CA LEU A 89 -13.63 6.91 -7.00
C LEU A 89 -14.56 7.44 -5.89
N ALA A 90 -15.54 8.28 -6.24
CA ALA A 90 -16.48 8.85 -5.28
C ALA A 90 -17.65 7.89 -4.95
N ALA A 91 -17.91 6.90 -5.81
CA ALA A 91 -18.98 5.95 -5.62
C ALA A 91 -18.67 4.99 -4.45
N ASP A 92 -19.54 4.98 -3.44
CA ASP A 92 -19.41 4.10 -2.28
C ASP A 92 -19.72 2.63 -2.67
N PRO A 93 -18.74 1.70 -2.57
CA PRO A 93 -18.95 0.29 -2.87
C PRO A 93 -19.91 -0.40 -1.89
N SER A 94 -20.07 0.12 -0.66
CA SER A 94 -20.91 -0.48 0.38
C SER A 94 -22.40 -0.22 0.20
N ARG A 95 -22.76 0.82 -0.55
CA ARG A 95 -24.16 1.22 -0.82
C ARG A 95 -24.95 0.15 -1.59
N LYS A 96 -24.28 -0.72 -2.36
CA LYS A 96 -24.89 -1.80 -3.16
C LYS A 96 -26.11 -1.35 -3.96
N ALA A 97 -26.04 -0.16 -4.57
CA ALA A 97 -27.14 0.40 -5.35
C ALA A 97 -27.22 -0.25 -6.74
N THR A 98 -27.56 -1.54 -6.81
CA THR A 98 -27.54 -2.33 -8.04
C THR A 98 -28.59 -1.92 -9.08
N ALA A 99 -29.58 -1.09 -8.69
CA ALA A 99 -30.54 -0.48 -9.61
C ALA A 99 -30.04 0.85 -10.21
N ASP A 100 -28.95 1.41 -9.68
CA ASP A 100 -28.37 2.68 -10.11
C ASP A 100 -27.32 2.43 -11.21
N LYS A 101 -27.56 3.00 -12.39
CA LYS A 101 -26.67 2.84 -13.56
C LYS A 101 -25.28 3.42 -13.32
N ASP A 102 -25.18 4.54 -12.62
CA ASP A 102 -23.91 5.18 -12.33
C ASP A 102 -23.12 4.36 -11.32
N TRP A 103 -23.82 3.76 -10.34
CA TRP A 103 -23.20 2.84 -9.39
C TRP A 103 -22.70 1.56 -10.08
N LEU A 104 -23.46 0.99 -11.02
CA LEU A 104 -23.04 -0.17 -11.81
C LEU A 104 -21.84 0.15 -12.71
N ALA A 105 -21.82 1.31 -13.36
CA ALA A 105 -20.67 1.75 -14.14
C ALA A 105 -19.42 1.88 -13.27
N ALA A 106 -19.55 2.48 -12.07
CA ALA A 106 -18.47 2.54 -11.09
C ALA A 106 -18.05 1.16 -10.58
N ALA A 107 -18.99 0.21 -10.44
CA ALA A 107 -18.69 -1.16 -10.05
C ALA A 107 -17.87 -1.89 -11.12
N ARG A 108 -18.19 -1.70 -12.40
CA ARG A 108 -17.42 -2.25 -13.53
C ARG A 108 -15.98 -1.75 -13.52
N VAL A 109 -15.77 -0.45 -13.28
CA VAL A 109 -14.44 0.15 -13.10
C VAL A 109 -13.70 -0.45 -11.91
N ARG A 110 -14.35 -0.56 -10.74
CA ARG A 110 -13.74 -1.18 -9.54
C ARG A 110 -13.29 -2.60 -9.78
N ARG A 111 -14.12 -3.40 -10.47
CA ARG A 111 -13.83 -4.80 -10.79
C ARG A 111 -12.53 -4.92 -11.59
N LEU A 112 -12.38 -4.11 -12.65
CA LEU A 112 -11.15 -4.06 -13.45
C LEU A 112 -9.96 -3.52 -12.64
N ALA A 113 -10.17 -2.50 -11.80
CA ALA A 113 -9.10 -1.96 -10.95
C ALA A 113 -8.56 -2.99 -9.94
N TYR A 114 -9.43 -3.86 -9.39
CA TYR A 114 -9.00 -4.96 -8.53
C TYR A 114 -8.11 -5.95 -9.28
N TRP A 115 -8.51 -6.33 -10.49
CA TRP A 115 -7.75 -7.22 -11.35
C TRP A 115 -6.39 -6.61 -11.74
N ILE A 116 -6.33 -5.32 -12.09
CA ILE A 116 -5.06 -4.61 -12.35
C ILE A 116 -4.18 -4.62 -11.10
N ALA A 117 -4.72 -4.18 -9.95
CA ALA A 117 -3.93 -4.05 -8.72
C ALA A 117 -3.39 -5.40 -8.23
N ASN A 118 -4.17 -6.47 -8.36
CA ASN A 118 -3.75 -7.80 -7.94
C ASN A 118 -2.90 -8.53 -8.99
N GLY A 119 -3.40 -8.65 -10.21
CA GLY A 119 -2.79 -9.44 -11.28
C GLY A 119 -1.59 -8.77 -11.94
N MET A 120 -1.66 -7.47 -12.22
CA MET A 120 -0.61 -6.74 -12.95
C MET A 120 0.41 -6.08 -12.01
N LEU A 121 -0.06 -5.48 -10.90
CA LEU A 121 0.81 -4.76 -9.95
C LEU A 121 1.31 -5.63 -8.78
N GLY A 122 0.83 -6.87 -8.65
CA GLY A 122 1.32 -7.84 -7.67
C GLY A 122 0.90 -7.61 -6.21
N PHE A 123 -0.07 -6.74 -5.94
CA PHE A 123 -0.57 -6.53 -4.56
C PHE A 123 -1.45 -7.70 -4.11
N ARG A 124 -1.39 -8.06 -2.83
CA ARG A 124 -2.24 -9.14 -2.31
C ARG A 124 -3.70 -8.70 -2.25
N VAL A 125 -4.63 -9.62 -2.48
CA VAL A 125 -6.09 -9.38 -2.37
C VAL A 125 -6.48 -8.70 -1.05
N THR A 126 -5.84 -9.07 0.07
CA THR A 126 -6.08 -8.45 1.39
C THR A 126 -5.65 -6.99 1.47
N GLU A 127 -4.58 -6.63 0.77
CA GLU A 127 -4.04 -5.28 0.72
C GLU A 127 -4.94 -4.39 -0.14
N VAL A 128 -5.35 -4.90 -1.31
CA VAL A 128 -6.30 -4.22 -2.20
C VAL A 128 -7.65 -4.00 -1.51
N ALA A 129 -8.16 -5.01 -0.80
CA ALA A 129 -9.42 -4.91 -0.07
C ALA A 129 -9.40 -3.81 1.00
N ARG A 130 -8.30 -3.70 1.75
CA ARG A 130 -8.12 -2.62 2.72
C ARG A 130 -8.07 -1.26 2.03
N ALA A 131 -7.31 -1.14 0.95
CA ALA A 131 -7.20 0.10 0.19
C ALA A 131 -8.52 0.57 -0.42
N ALA A 132 -9.38 -0.39 -0.78
CA ALA A 132 -10.70 -0.16 -1.36
C ALA A 132 -11.83 -0.02 -0.32
N GLY A 133 -11.55 -0.26 0.97
CA GLY A 133 -12.57 -0.20 2.03
C GLY A 133 -13.62 -1.31 1.92
N VAL A 134 -13.27 -2.48 1.38
CA VAL A 134 -14.18 -3.62 1.20
C VAL A 134 -13.60 -4.90 1.81
N THR A 135 -14.37 -5.98 1.82
CA THR A 135 -13.89 -7.27 2.31
C THR A 135 -12.97 -7.96 1.30
N LYS A 136 -12.03 -8.79 1.79
CA LYS A 136 -11.20 -9.66 0.93
C LYS A 136 -12.04 -10.49 -0.04
N GLN A 137 -13.16 -11.04 0.45
CA GLN A 137 -14.05 -11.87 -0.36
C GLN A 137 -14.67 -11.06 -1.51
N ALA A 138 -15.06 -9.81 -1.27
CA ALA A 138 -15.62 -8.95 -2.32
C ALA A 138 -14.61 -8.72 -3.45
N VAL A 139 -13.34 -8.49 -3.13
CA VAL A 139 -12.27 -8.35 -4.13
C VAL A 139 -12.04 -9.66 -4.87
N SER A 140 -11.91 -10.78 -4.15
CA SER A 140 -11.67 -12.09 -4.75
C SER A 140 -12.78 -12.51 -5.71
N ASN A 141 -14.05 -12.31 -5.32
CA ASN A 141 -15.19 -12.60 -6.17
C ASN A 141 -15.21 -11.68 -7.39
N ALA A 142 -14.98 -10.38 -7.20
CA ALA A 142 -14.96 -9.42 -8.29
C ALA A 142 -13.87 -9.73 -9.34
N ILE A 143 -12.68 -10.17 -8.91
CA ILE A 143 -11.62 -10.62 -9.82
C ILE A 143 -12.09 -11.84 -10.60
N LYS A 144 -12.60 -12.86 -9.91
CA LYS A 144 -13.11 -14.07 -10.55
C LYS A 144 -14.24 -13.76 -11.55
N ASP A 145 -15.21 -12.94 -11.15
CA ASP A 145 -16.33 -12.50 -11.99
C ASP A 145 -15.87 -11.69 -13.21
N LEU A 146 -14.65 -11.14 -13.22
CA LEU A 146 -14.06 -10.46 -14.37
C LEU A 146 -13.29 -11.42 -15.27
N GLU A 147 -12.59 -12.38 -14.69
CA GLU A 147 -11.89 -13.45 -15.42
C GLU A 147 -12.88 -14.36 -16.16
N ASP A 148 -14.03 -14.63 -15.53
CA ASP A 148 -15.13 -15.40 -16.09
C ASP A 148 -16.04 -14.54 -17.00
N ASP A 149 -15.72 -13.27 -17.26
CA ASP A 149 -16.55 -12.37 -18.06
C ASP A 149 -16.37 -12.60 -19.58
N ASP A 150 -17.47 -12.90 -20.26
CA ASP A 150 -17.53 -13.11 -21.70
C ASP A 150 -17.64 -11.82 -22.53
N ASP A 151 -17.77 -10.66 -21.88
CA ASP A 151 -17.86 -9.36 -22.53
C ASP A 151 -16.61 -9.09 -23.42
N PRO A 152 -16.79 -8.97 -24.75
CA PRO A 152 -15.69 -8.72 -25.67
C PRO A 152 -14.90 -7.45 -25.36
N GLU A 153 -15.55 -6.43 -24.81
CA GLU A 153 -14.87 -5.20 -24.41
C GLU A 153 -13.91 -5.45 -23.24
N ILE A 154 -14.36 -6.15 -22.20
CA ILE A 154 -13.53 -6.50 -21.04
C ILE A 154 -12.35 -7.36 -21.47
N ARG A 155 -12.60 -8.40 -22.27
CA ARG A 155 -11.53 -9.28 -22.78
C ARG A 155 -10.51 -8.53 -23.62
N ARG A 156 -10.95 -7.57 -24.45
CA ARG A 156 -10.05 -6.71 -25.22
C ARG A 156 -9.21 -5.83 -24.29
N VAL A 157 -9.83 -5.21 -23.29
CA VAL A 157 -9.14 -4.34 -22.33
C VAL A 157 -8.12 -5.12 -21.49
N CYS A 158 -8.48 -6.29 -20.94
CA CYS A 158 -7.55 -7.12 -20.18
C CYS A 158 -6.33 -7.50 -21.02
N ARG A 159 -6.52 -7.91 -22.28
CA ARG A 159 -5.41 -8.22 -23.19
C ARG A 159 -4.49 -7.02 -23.44
N GLN A 160 -5.08 -5.85 -23.69
CA GLN A 160 -4.30 -4.61 -23.87
C GLN A 160 -3.48 -4.27 -22.63
N LEU A 161 -4.04 -4.48 -21.44
CA LEU A 161 -3.35 -4.24 -20.18
C LEU A 161 -2.25 -5.28 -19.94
N GLU A 162 -2.50 -6.56 -20.21
CA GLU A 162 -1.48 -7.61 -20.17
C GLU A 162 -0.28 -7.27 -21.07
N GLU A 163 -0.53 -6.83 -22.30
CA GLU A 163 0.53 -6.43 -23.25
C GLU A 163 1.38 -5.25 -22.76
N VAL A 164 0.81 -4.33 -21.97
CA VAL A 164 1.52 -3.16 -21.45
C VAL A 164 2.31 -3.47 -20.17
N PHE A 165 1.80 -4.37 -19.33
CA PHE A 165 2.41 -4.71 -18.04
C PHE A 165 3.34 -5.94 -18.08
N SER A 166 3.37 -6.69 -19.18
CA SER A 166 4.29 -7.82 -19.43
C SER A 166 5.62 -7.37 -20.03
#